data_AF-A0A966CB70-F1
#
_entry.id   AF-A0A966CB70-F1
#
_cell.length_a   1.000
_cell.length_b   1.000
_cell.length_c   1.000
_cell.angle_alpha   90.00
_cell.angle_beta   90.00
_cell.angle_gamma   90.00
#
_symmetry.space_group_name_H-M   'P 1'
#
loop_
_entity.id
_entity.type
_entity.pdbx_description
1 polymer ?
#
loop_
_entity_poly.entity_id
_entity_poly.type
_entity_poly.pdbx_seq_one_letter_code
_entity_poly.pdbx_strand_id
1 'polypeptide(L)'
;VFVPFSEKGAKSLITVKQVLKDKVPIFTCQYGLDKDTDVNKDLFALGIPSYPRKTVGVYLESLGASTDAPPPFDPPQPETVLDECKERVAAKAKLGQLSFF
;
A
#
# COMPACT_ATOMS: atom_id res chain seq x y z
N VAL A 1 2.47 8.16 -6.21
CA VAL A 1 2.15 6.85 -5.59
C VAL A 1 3.40 6.00 -5.53
N PHE A 2 3.64 5.32 -4.40
CA PHE A 2 4.75 4.38 -4.27
C PHE A 2 4.21 2.94 -4.28
N VAL A 3 4.71 2.12 -5.21
CA VAL A 3 4.32 0.71 -5.35
C VAL A 3 5.51 -0.14 -4.95
N PRO A 4 5.50 -0.77 -3.76
CA PRO A 4 6.66 -1.52 -3.31
C PRO A 4 6.81 -2.85 -4.06
N PHE A 5 5.72 -3.40 -4.59
CA PHE A 5 5.73 -4.74 -5.17
C PHE A 5 4.55 -4.93 -6.11
N SER A 6 4.77 -5.54 -7.27
CA SER A 6 3.70 -5.99 -8.14
C SER A 6 4.13 -7.14 -9.03
N GLU A 7 3.78 -8.35 -8.63
CA GLU A 7 3.93 -9.55 -9.46
C GLU A 7 2.96 -9.56 -10.64
N LYS A 8 3.33 -10.37 -11.65
CA LYS A 8 2.47 -10.65 -12.80
C LYS A 8 1.14 -11.23 -12.35
N GLY A 9 0.03 -10.59 -12.76
CA GLY A 9 -1.33 -11.02 -12.39
C GLY A 9 -1.83 -10.48 -11.05
N ALA A 10 -1.00 -9.73 -10.30
CA ALA A 10 -1.43 -9.09 -9.07
C ALA A 10 -2.47 -7.99 -9.36
N LYS A 11 -3.46 -7.87 -8.48
CA LYS A 11 -4.48 -6.81 -8.55
C LYS A 11 -3.87 -5.41 -8.48
N SER A 12 -2.74 -5.26 -7.80
CA SER A 12 -1.94 -4.03 -7.77
C SER A 12 -1.60 -3.52 -9.17
N LEU A 13 -1.31 -4.40 -10.12
CA LEU A 13 -0.94 -4.03 -11.48
C LEU A 13 -2.12 -3.43 -12.26
N ILE A 14 -3.34 -3.86 -11.94
CA ILE A 14 -4.57 -3.27 -12.50
C ILE A 14 -4.71 -1.83 -12.02
N THR A 15 -4.54 -1.61 -10.71
CA THR A 15 -4.56 -0.27 -10.10
C THR A 15 -3.46 0.61 -10.66
N VAL A 16 -2.23 0.10 -10.82
CA VAL A 16 -1.12 0.85 -11.43
C VAL A 16 -1.48 1.34 -12.82
N LYS A 17 -2.06 0.48 -13.67
CA LYS A 17 -2.49 0.87 -15.02
C LYS A 17 -3.57 1.96 -15.00
N GLN A 18 -4.46 1.94 -14.02
CA GLN A 18 -5.47 2.99 -13.85
C GLN A 18 -4.81 4.31 -13.41
N VAL A 19 -3.96 4.26 -12.38
CA VAL A 19 -3.22 5.43 -11.86
C VAL A 19 -2.32 6.05 -12.94
N LEU A 20 -1.70 5.24 -13.81
CA LEU A 20 -0.94 5.72 -14.97
C LEU A 20 -1.82 6.48 -15.97
N LYS A 21 -3.05 6.00 -16.24
CA LYS A 21 -4.00 6.70 -17.13
C LYS A 21 -4.40 8.06 -16.56
N ASP A 22 -4.50 8.16 -15.23
CA ASP A 22 -4.80 9.40 -14.52
C ASP A 22 -3.60 10.36 -14.43
N LYS A 23 -2.47 10.02 -15.08
CA LYS A 23 -1.22 10.79 -15.12
C LYS A 23 -0.63 11.07 -13.74
N VAL A 24 -0.95 10.23 -12.76
CA VAL A 24 -0.38 10.34 -11.41
C VAL A 24 1.02 9.72 -11.42
N PRO A 25 2.05 10.41 -10.90
CA PRO A 25 3.41 9.88 -10.88
C PRO A 25 3.49 8.64 -9.99
N ILE A 26 4.08 7.58 -10.53
CA ILE A 26 4.28 6.30 -9.86
C ILE A 26 5.78 6.04 -9.71
N PHE A 27 6.15 5.51 -8.56
CA PHE A 27 7.51 5.10 -8.24
C PHE A 27 7.49 3.68 -7.72
N THR A 28 8.53 2.93 -8.03
CA THR A 28 8.75 1.59 -7.47
C THR A 28 10.20 1.47 -6.98
N CYS A 29 10.55 0.35 -6.37
CA CYS A 29 11.91 0.02 -6.02
C CYS A 29 12.36 -1.25 -6.74
N GLN A 30 13.65 -1.33 -7.01
CA GLN A 30 14.31 -2.50 -7.55
C GLN A 30 14.86 -3.35 -6.40
N TYR A 31 14.58 -4.65 -6.42
CA TYR A 31 15.09 -5.64 -5.46
C TYR A 31 16.09 -6.61 -6.09
N GLY A 32 16.01 -6.84 -7.40
CA GLY A 32 16.93 -7.66 -8.18
C GLY A 32 18.17 -6.89 -8.64
N LEU A 33 19.19 -7.63 -9.12
CA LEU A 33 20.40 -7.03 -9.69
C LEU A 33 20.11 -6.29 -11.01
N ASP A 34 19.13 -6.78 -11.76
CA ASP A 34 18.73 -6.28 -13.07
C ASP A 34 17.20 -6.17 -13.15
N LYS A 35 16.70 -5.35 -14.08
CA LYS A 35 15.26 -5.08 -14.23
C LYS A 35 14.48 -6.24 -14.83
N ASP A 36 15.16 -7.16 -15.53
CA ASP A 36 14.51 -8.27 -16.26
C ASP A 36 14.21 -9.46 -15.35
N THR A 37 15.05 -9.67 -14.33
CA THR A 37 14.83 -10.66 -13.26
C THR A 37 14.10 -10.09 -12.04
N ASP A 38 13.86 -8.78 -11.99
CA ASP A 38 13.16 -8.14 -10.87
C ASP A 38 11.69 -8.56 -10.80
N VAL A 39 11.17 -8.68 -9.59
CA VAL A 39 9.76 -9.01 -9.36
C VAL A 39 8.83 -7.90 -9.87
N ASN A 40 9.33 -6.67 -9.90
CA ASN A 40 8.68 -5.48 -10.45
C ASN A 40 8.99 -5.24 -11.93
N LYS A 41 9.54 -6.21 -12.68
CA LYS A 41 9.83 -6.06 -14.11
C LYS A 41 8.68 -5.51 -14.94
N ASP A 42 7.45 -5.93 -14.64
CA ASP A 42 6.26 -5.46 -15.35
C ASP A 42 5.99 -3.97 -15.07
N LEU A 43 6.36 -3.46 -13.89
CA LEU A 43 6.30 -2.03 -13.58
C LEU A 43 7.36 -1.26 -14.36
N PHE A 44 8.58 -1.79 -14.46
CA PHE A 44 9.65 -1.19 -15.26
C PHE A 44 9.32 -1.18 -16.76
N ALA A 45 8.67 -2.22 -17.27
CA ALA A 45 8.19 -2.30 -18.64
C ALA A 45 7.12 -1.23 -18.95
N LEU A 46 6.39 -0.76 -17.93
CA LEU A 46 5.45 0.37 -18.05
C LEU A 46 6.14 1.74 -17.99
N GLY A 47 7.48 1.79 -17.91
CA GLY A 47 8.25 3.03 -17.82
C GLY A 47 8.31 3.63 -16.41
N ILE A 48 7.88 2.90 -15.38
CA ILE A 48 7.90 3.39 -14.00
C ILE A 48 9.35 3.40 -13.50
N PRO A 49 9.86 4.54 -12.99
CA PRO A 49 11.23 4.63 -12.52
C PRO A 49 11.43 3.94 -11.17
N SER A 50 12.66 3.46 -10.95
CA SER A 50 13.11 2.94 -9.65
C SER A 50 13.62 4.07 -8.78
N TYR A 51 13.03 4.25 -7.60
CA TYR A 51 13.48 5.14 -6.56
C TYR A 51 13.41 4.46 -5.19
N PRO A 52 14.45 4.56 -4.35
CA PRO A 52 14.36 4.13 -2.97
C PRO A 52 13.24 4.86 -2.23
N ARG A 53 12.49 4.13 -1.40
CA ARG A 53 11.40 4.71 -0.58
C ARG A 53 11.88 5.86 0.31
N LYS A 54 13.14 5.82 0.76
CA LYS A 54 13.75 6.86 1.61
C LYS A 54 14.06 8.15 0.85
N THR A 55 14.30 8.07 -0.46
CA THR A 55 14.74 9.21 -1.28
C THR A 55 13.61 9.81 -2.09
N VAL A 56 12.54 9.05 -2.35
CA VAL A 56 11.40 9.54 -3.14
C VAL A 56 10.73 10.76 -2.50
N GLY A 57 10.66 10.83 -1.17
CA GLY A 57 10.11 11.99 -0.44
C GLY A 57 10.93 13.25 -0.71
N VAL A 58 12.24 13.18 -0.45
CA VAL A 58 13.19 14.28 -0.70
C VAL A 58 13.18 14.72 -2.17
N TYR A 59 13.08 13.78 -3.10
CA TYR A 59 12.95 14.09 -4.51
C TYR A 59 11.67 14.88 -4.81
N LEU A 60 10.52 14.46 -4.29
CA LEU A 60 9.26 15.18 -4.46
C LEU A 60 9.31 16.57 -3.82
N GLU A 61 9.87 16.70 -2.62
CA GLU A 61 10.08 17.99 -1.95
C GLU A 61 10.97 18.92 -2.78
N SER A 62 12.03 18.39 -3.41
CA SER A 62 12.91 19.17 -4.31
C SER A 62 12.19 19.69 -5.56
N LEU A 63 11.10 19.04 -5.98
CA LEU A 63 10.23 19.49 -7.06
C LEU A 63 9.15 20.48 -6.58
N GLY A 64 9.17 20.86 -5.30
CA GLY A 64 8.19 21.76 -4.69
C GLY A 64 6.94 21.06 -4.15
N ALA A 65 6.94 19.74 -4.02
CA ALA A 65 5.85 19.05 -3.33
C ALA A 65 5.89 19.38 -1.84
N SER A 66 4.73 19.74 -1.28
CA SER A 66 4.52 19.87 0.16
C SER A 66 3.68 18.69 0.64
N THR A 67 3.91 18.24 1.87
CA THR A 67 2.90 17.46 2.58
C THR A 67 1.65 18.30 2.72
N ASP A 68 0.51 17.72 2.36
CA ASP A 68 -0.77 18.33 2.63
C ASP A 68 -1.00 18.39 4.15
N ALA A 69 -1.78 19.37 4.61
CA ALA A 69 -2.21 19.36 6.00
C ALA A 69 -2.97 18.05 6.25
N PRO A 70 -2.73 17.35 7.38
CA PRO A 70 -3.48 16.14 7.65
C PRO A 70 -4.98 16.48 7.59
N PRO A 71 -5.80 15.66 6.92
CA PRO A 71 -7.25 15.83 6.97
C PRO A 71 -7.69 15.91 8.44
N PRO A 72 -8.77 16.66 8.74
CA PRO A 72 -9.30 16.80 10.09
C PRO A 72 -9.94 15.48 10.52
N PHE A 73 -9.13 14.44 10.71
CA PHE A 73 -9.54 13.25 11.42
C PHE A 73 -9.30 13.53 12.89
N ASP A 74 -10.37 13.46 13.66
CA ASP A 74 -10.24 13.34 15.10
C ASP A 74 -9.34 12.14 15.39
N PRO A 75 -8.35 12.26 16.30
CA PRO A 75 -7.54 11.12 16.71
C PRO A 75 -8.49 10.01 17.16
N PRO A 76 -8.22 8.73 16.79
CA PRO A 76 -9.09 7.63 17.17
C PRO A 76 -9.29 7.62 18.68
N GLN A 77 -10.53 7.80 19.11
CA GLN A 77 -10.91 7.79 20.51
C GLN A 77 -10.53 6.41 21.09
N PRO A 78 -9.77 6.35 22.20
CA PRO A 78 -9.21 5.10 22.73
C PRO A 78 -10.28 4.08 23.18
N GLU A 79 -11.54 4.49 23.25
CA GLU A 79 -12.66 3.71 23.79
C GLU A 79 -13.34 2.79 22.76
N THR A 80 -13.23 3.05 21.45
CA THR A 80 -13.89 2.19 20.43
C THR A 80 -13.12 0.92 20.08
N VAL A 81 -11.78 0.90 20.26
CA VAL A 81 -10.94 -0.26 19.93
C VAL A 81 -11.05 -1.39 20.95
N LEU A 82 -11.31 -1.09 22.23
CA LEU A 82 -11.44 -2.12 23.26
C LEU A 82 -12.76 -2.90 23.14
N ASP A 83 -13.84 -2.23 22.73
CA ASP A 83 -15.15 -2.86 22.65
C ASP A 83 -15.31 -3.70 21.37
N GLU A 84 -14.77 -3.27 20.22
CA GLU A 84 -14.72 -4.12 19.01
C GLU A 84 -13.88 -5.39 19.22
N CYS A 85 -12.77 -5.30 19.97
CA CYS A 85 -11.96 -6.48 20.29
C CYS A 85 -12.69 -7.47 21.20
N LYS A 86 -13.44 -6.99 22.20
CA LYS A 86 -14.23 -7.85 23.10
C LYS A 86 -15.37 -8.55 22.35
N GLU A 87 -16.06 -7.84 21.47
CA GLU A 87 -17.19 -8.40 20.71
C GLU A 87 -16.72 -9.51 19.75
N ARG A 88 -15.58 -9.31 19.07
CA ARG A 88 -14.99 -10.34 18.19
C ARG A 88 -14.48 -11.57 18.93
N VAL A 89 -13.98 -11.41 20.17
CA VAL A 89 -13.56 -12.53 21.02
C VAL A 89 -14.78 -13.32 21.52
N ALA A 90 -15.86 -12.64 21.93
CA ALA A 90 -17.10 -13.28 22.35
C ALA A 90 -17.79 -14.05 21.21
N ALA A 91 -17.80 -13.49 19.99
CA ALA A 91 -18.36 -14.15 18.81
C ALA A 91 -17.61 -15.44 18.43
N LYS A 92 -16.27 -15.46 18.56
CA LYS A 92 -15.47 -16.67 18.33
C LYS A 92 -15.70 -17.76 19.37
N ALA A 93 -15.89 -17.39 20.64
CA ALA A 93 -16.17 -18.36 21.70
C ALA A 93 -17.51 -19.08 21.51
N LYS A 94 -18.53 -18.35 21.01
CA LYS A 94 -19.86 -18.91 20.74
C LYS A 94 -19.89 -19.86 19.54
N LEU A 95 -19.06 -19.61 18.52
CA LEU A 95 -18.94 -20.49 17.35
C LEU A 95 -18.22 -21.81 17.69
N GLY A 96 -17.23 -21.79 18.59
CA GLY A 96 -16.49 -22.99 19.01
C GLY A 96 -17.28 -23.97 19.90
N GLN A 97 -18.37 -23.51 20.53
CA GLN A 97 -19.27 -24.37 21.32
C GLN A 97 -20.30 -25.13 20.47
N LEU A 98 -20.61 -24.65 19.26
CA LEU A 98 -21.57 -25.28 18.35
C LEU A 98 -20.96 -26.38 17.47
N SER A 99 -19.63 -26.53 17.46
CA SER A 99 -18.92 -27.55 16.68
C SER A 99 -18.58 -28.82 17.47
N PHE A 100 -19.21 -29.04 18.64
CA PHE A 100 -18.95 -30.20 19.52
C PHE A 100 -20.20 -31.03 19.88
N PHE A 101 -21.29 -30.93 19.11
CA PHE A 101 -22.44 -31.85 19.19
C PHE A 101 -22.70 -32.54 17.84
#